data_AF-A0A518APX1-F1
#
_entry.id   AF-A0A518APX1-F1
#
_cell.length_a   1.000
_cell.length_b   1.000
_cell.length_c   1.000
_cell.angle_alpha   90.00
_cell.angle_beta   90.00
_cell.angle_gamma   90.00
#
_symmetry.space_group_name_H-M   'P 1'
#
loop_
_entity.id
_entity.type
_entity.pdbx_description
1 polymer ?
#
loop_
_entity_poly.entity_id
_entity_poly.type
_entity_poly.pdbx_seq_one_letter_code
_entity_poly.pdbx_strand_id
1 'polypeptide(L)'
;MRLFRLLLVVVCIGLWNSAGAEQPVELKSGDHIAICGDSITEQKIYSAYMETYFLACQPAAKLQSSQFGWGGETSWGFAERMENDVIPFESTVATMCYGMNDGGYSASNPEQIEKYRAALTEVVQTFKQAGVRQIVVGSPGPVDSDSFKGVWFHPITADEYNHTLADLTAAAQTVAEAEGVQFANLHAEGMRVMQAMKQKYGKEYYLFGDDGIHPREAGHLLMAHAMLKALGCDGNIGTITIDLEAAEATATDGHQVLNVQDGTVSLKSTRYPFCFTGDPAKPEATTGVIEFLPFNQELNRLTLVVSNIPADAKQVQVQWGKETKEFTREQLASGINLAAEFLNNPFSEPFHQVHEAVLRQQRYETPMMKDMLHSIPDWKRQGVDTDFDALVKELVSVDKALRKSAGESVVPVEHSIRITY
;
A
#
# COMPACT_ATOMS: atom_id res chain seq x y z
N MET A 1 38.95 -32.47 63.37
CA MET A 1 39.55 -32.45 62.02
C MET A 1 38.55 -31.84 61.05
N ARG A 2 38.96 -30.76 60.40
CA ARG A 2 38.42 -30.08 59.20
C ARG A 2 36.94 -29.65 59.18
N LEU A 3 36.78 -28.33 59.30
CA LEU A 3 35.63 -27.52 58.87
C LEU A 3 35.25 -27.81 57.41
N PHE A 4 33.95 -27.90 57.12
CA PHE A 4 33.40 -27.67 55.78
C PHE A 4 32.60 -26.36 55.82
N ARG A 5 33.07 -25.35 55.07
CA ARG A 5 32.32 -24.13 54.76
C ARG A 5 31.33 -24.46 53.65
N LEU A 6 30.04 -24.29 53.90
CA LEU A 6 29.01 -24.27 52.86
C LEU A 6 28.99 -22.87 52.25
N LEU A 7 29.38 -22.73 50.98
CA LEU A 7 29.25 -21.50 50.22
C LEU A 7 27.84 -21.50 49.59
N LEU A 8 26.99 -20.54 49.97
CA LEU A 8 25.71 -20.31 49.30
C LEU A 8 25.99 -19.45 48.06
N VAL A 9 25.91 -20.05 46.87
CA VAL A 9 25.92 -19.30 45.60
C VAL A 9 24.49 -18.92 45.30
N VAL A 10 24.15 -17.63 45.47
CA VAL A 10 22.91 -17.05 44.97
C VAL A 10 23.11 -16.80 43.48
N VAL A 11 22.52 -17.65 42.63
CA VAL A 11 22.43 -17.41 41.19
C VAL A 11 21.28 -16.42 40.96
N CYS A 12 21.60 -15.14 40.77
CA CYS A 12 20.66 -14.18 40.23
C CYS A 12 20.42 -14.50 38.75
N ILE A 13 19.31 -15.18 38.45
CA ILE A 13 18.80 -15.29 37.09
C ILE A 13 18.26 -13.90 36.72
N GLY A 14 19.08 -13.12 36.02
CA GLY A 14 18.62 -11.90 35.39
C GLY A 14 17.57 -12.26 34.34
N LEU A 15 16.33 -11.81 34.55
CA LEU A 15 15.33 -11.73 33.50
C LEU A 15 15.84 -10.70 32.49
N TRP A 16 16.50 -11.17 31.44
CA TRP A 16 16.60 -10.38 30.22
C TRP A 16 15.19 -10.27 29.67
N ASN A 17 14.56 -9.10 29.88
CA ASN A 17 13.51 -8.64 29.00
C ASN A 17 14.14 -8.58 27.61
N SER A 18 13.84 -9.57 26.77
CA SER A 18 13.99 -9.45 25.34
C SER A 18 13.27 -8.15 24.94
N ALA A 19 14.03 -7.19 24.43
CA ALA A 19 13.46 -6.06 23.70
C ALA A 19 12.42 -6.63 22.72
N GLY A 20 11.23 -6.02 22.72
CA GLY A 20 10.03 -6.57 22.10
C GLY A 20 10.31 -7.08 20.69
N ALA A 21 9.98 -8.35 20.44
CA ALA A 21 9.74 -8.78 19.08
C ALA A 21 8.66 -7.86 18.52
N GLU A 22 8.95 -7.18 17.40
CA GLU A 22 7.92 -6.48 16.61
C GLU A 22 6.72 -7.41 16.50
N GLN A 23 5.59 -7.02 17.09
CA GLN A 23 4.36 -7.76 16.87
C GLN A 23 4.08 -7.64 15.37
N PRO A 24 3.88 -8.77 14.65
CA PRO A 24 3.57 -8.71 13.25
C PRO A 24 2.36 -7.80 13.05
N VAL A 25 2.46 -6.87 12.10
CA VAL A 25 1.37 -5.98 11.75
C VAL A 25 0.24 -6.84 11.22
N GLU A 26 -0.91 -6.76 11.87
CA GLU A 26 -2.08 -7.54 11.50
C GLU A 26 -3.23 -6.59 11.20
N LEU A 27 -3.60 -6.49 9.92
CA LEU A 27 -4.89 -5.94 9.49
C LEU A 27 -5.99 -6.90 9.95
N LYS A 28 -7.03 -6.34 10.56
CA LYS A 28 -8.16 -7.07 11.14
C LYS A 28 -9.41 -6.76 10.36
N SER A 29 -10.37 -7.68 10.47
CA SER A 29 -11.63 -7.47 9.78
C SER A 29 -12.32 -6.19 10.24
N GLY A 30 -12.74 -5.38 9.27
CA GLY A 30 -13.45 -4.12 9.55
C GLY A 30 -12.54 -2.94 9.90
N ASP A 31 -11.22 -3.04 9.80
CA ASP A 31 -10.38 -1.86 10.01
C ASP A 31 -10.73 -0.73 9.06
N HIS A 32 -10.61 0.49 9.59
CA HIS A 32 -10.64 1.72 8.84
C HIS A 32 -9.23 2.32 8.79
N ILE A 33 -8.63 2.37 7.59
CA ILE A 33 -7.29 2.88 7.36
C ILE A 33 -7.36 4.37 6.96
N ALA A 34 -6.75 5.26 7.75
CA ALA A 34 -6.50 6.64 7.35
C ALA A 34 -5.21 6.72 6.52
N ILE A 35 -5.30 7.22 5.29
CA ILE A 35 -4.14 7.44 4.41
C ILE A 35 -3.81 8.93 4.37
N CYS A 36 -2.83 9.36 5.14
CA CYS A 36 -2.48 10.76 5.35
C CYS A 36 -1.20 11.16 4.60
N GLY A 37 -1.14 12.40 4.14
CA GLY A 37 0.06 12.95 3.52
C GLY A 37 -0.20 14.28 2.83
N ASP A 38 0.78 14.71 2.05
CA ASP A 38 0.76 16.02 1.39
C ASP A 38 0.08 16.02 0.00
N SER A 39 0.55 16.85 -0.93
CA SER A 39 0.06 16.94 -2.30
C SER A 39 0.14 15.62 -3.05
N ILE A 40 1.14 14.78 -2.76
CA ILE A 40 1.28 13.47 -3.40
C ILE A 40 0.11 12.57 -3.01
N THR A 41 -0.36 12.67 -1.76
CA THR A 41 -1.57 11.96 -1.31
C THR A 41 -2.83 12.58 -1.88
N GLU A 42 -2.89 13.91 -1.97
CA GLU A 42 -4.03 14.61 -2.59
C GLU A 42 -4.21 14.25 -4.08
N GLN A 43 -3.19 13.71 -4.77
CA GLN A 43 -3.36 13.18 -6.14
C GLN A 43 -4.31 11.98 -6.22
N LYS A 44 -4.54 11.27 -5.11
CA LYS A 44 -5.45 10.11 -5.01
C LYS A 44 -5.08 8.93 -5.90
N ILE A 45 -3.78 8.68 -6.10
CA ILE A 45 -3.31 7.56 -6.94
C ILE A 45 -2.81 6.41 -6.05
N TYR A 46 -1.75 6.57 -5.26
CA TYR A 46 -1.29 5.48 -4.39
C TYR A 46 -2.32 5.11 -3.31
N SER A 47 -3.04 6.10 -2.77
CA SER A 47 -4.14 5.87 -1.83
C SER A 47 -5.27 5.06 -2.46
N ALA A 48 -5.59 5.32 -3.73
CA ALA A 48 -6.57 4.54 -4.48
C ALA A 48 -6.06 3.13 -4.79
N TYR A 49 -4.77 2.95 -5.11
CA TYR A 49 -4.18 1.62 -5.29
C TYR A 49 -4.21 0.79 -4.00
N MET A 50 -3.90 1.41 -2.86
CA MET A 50 -3.99 0.75 -1.55
C MET A 50 -5.43 0.32 -1.25
N GLU A 51 -6.41 1.22 -1.42
CA GLU A 51 -7.80 0.88 -1.19
C GLU A 51 -8.34 -0.19 -2.14
N THR A 52 -8.00 -0.08 -3.43
CA THR A 52 -8.36 -1.10 -4.43
C THR A 52 -7.76 -2.46 -4.02
N TYR A 53 -6.53 -2.49 -3.51
CA TYR A 53 -5.91 -3.70 -2.98
C TYR A 53 -6.67 -4.24 -1.75
N PHE A 54 -7.04 -3.39 -0.79
CA PHE A 54 -7.79 -3.81 0.39
C PHE A 54 -9.14 -4.44 0.03
N LEU A 55 -9.84 -3.86 -0.95
CA LEU A 55 -11.16 -4.31 -1.38
C LEU A 55 -11.10 -5.55 -2.29
N ALA A 56 -10.21 -5.54 -3.29
CA ALA A 56 -10.13 -6.58 -4.31
C ALA A 56 -9.26 -7.76 -3.87
N CYS A 57 -8.05 -7.50 -3.34
CA CYS A 57 -7.11 -8.54 -2.91
C CYS A 57 -7.43 -9.07 -1.51
N GLN A 58 -8.19 -8.33 -0.69
CA GLN A 58 -8.71 -8.73 0.62
C GLN A 58 -7.67 -9.35 1.57
N PRO A 59 -6.57 -8.65 1.90
CA PRO A 59 -5.60 -9.13 2.90
C PRO A 59 -6.24 -9.36 4.27
N ALA A 60 -7.35 -8.67 4.56
CA ALA A 60 -8.30 -8.99 5.62
C ALA A 60 -9.72 -8.63 5.18
N ALA A 61 -10.72 -9.19 5.85
CA ALA A 61 -12.12 -9.03 5.43
C ALA A 61 -12.69 -7.65 5.78
N LYS A 62 -13.43 -7.02 4.87
CA LYS A 62 -14.19 -5.77 5.13
C LYS A 62 -13.32 -4.57 5.53
N LEU A 63 -12.10 -4.50 5.03
CA LEU A 63 -11.27 -3.30 5.20
C LEU A 63 -11.91 -2.11 4.49
N GLN A 64 -11.65 -0.91 5.00
CA GLN A 64 -12.12 0.35 4.47
C GLN A 64 -11.00 1.38 4.59
N SER A 65 -10.97 2.40 3.74
CA SER A 65 -10.00 3.50 3.90
C SER A 65 -10.55 4.83 3.44
N SER A 66 -10.05 5.91 4.03
CA SER A 66 -10.24 7.28 3.53
C SER A 66 -8.87 7.93 3.38
N GLN A 67 -8.71 8.79 2.37
CA GLN A 67 -7.51 9.60 2.22
C GLN A 67 -7.68 11.00 2.80
N PHE A 68 -6.61 11.51 3.38
CA PHE A 68 -6.52 12.80 4.05
C PHE A 68 -5.37 13.65 3.48
N GLY A 69 -5.17 13.58 2.17
CA GLY A 69 -4.12 14.30 1.46
C GLY A 69 -4.35 15.82 1.40
N TRP A 70 -3.30 16.60 1.66
CA TRP A 70 -3.35 18.07 1.59
C TRP A 70 -2.12 18.68 0.92
N GLY A 71 -2.34 19.41 -0.17
CA GLY A 71 -1.30 19.99 -1.01
C GLY A 71 -0.46 21.06 -0.32
N GLY A 72 0.86 20.92 -0.41
CA GLY A 72 1.83 21.80 0.25
C GLY A 72 1.93 21.62 1.76
N GLU A 73 1.23 20.63 2.32
CA GLU A 73 1.25 20.35 3.75
C GLU A 73 2.62 19.81 4.20
N THR A 74 2.98 20.19 5.43
CA THR A 74 4.13 19.68 6.18
C THR A 74 3.61 18.85 7.36
N SER A 75 4.45 18.00 7.94
CA SER A 75 4.11 17.20 9.11
C SER A 75 3.56 18.03 10.29
N TRP A 76 4.08 19.24 10.53
CA TRP A 76 3.55 20.12 11.58
C TRP A 76 2.21 20.76 11.21
N GLY A 77 1.99 21.08 9.94
CA GLY A 77 0.68 21.51 9.46
C GLY A 77 -0.36 20.40 9.61
N PHE A 78 0.04 19.16 9.35
CA PHE A 78 -0.82 18.00 9.59
C PHE A 78 -1.18 17.86 11.08
N ALA A 79 -0.17 17.88 11.96
CA ALA A 79 -0.35 17.79 13.40
C ALA A 79 -1.40 18.79 13.93
N GLU A 80 -1.38 20.03 13.43
CA GLU A 80 -2.31 21.10 13.82
C GLU A 80 -3.78 20.81 13.47
N ARG A 81 -4.05 20.04 12.41
CA ARG A 81 -5.43 19.80 11.90
C ARG A 81 -6.02 18.44 12.24
N MET A 82 -5.22 17.49 12.74
CA MET A 82 -5.65 16.09 12.94
C MET A 82 -6.96 15.97 13.72
N GLU A 83 -7.07 16.67 14.84
CA GLU A 83 -8.22 16.62 15.75
C GLU A 83 -9.54 17.01 15.05
N ASN A 84 -9.49 17.93 14.09
CA ASN A 84 -10.67 18.39 13.37
C ASN A 84 -10.92 17.55 12.11
N ASP A 85 -9.85 17.17 11.40
CA ASP A 85 -9.96 16.72 10.01
C ASP A 85 -9.83 15.19 9.84
N VAL A 86 -9.30 14.48 10.85
CA VAL A 86 -8.99 13.04 10.75
C VAL A 86 -9.58 12.24 11.90
N ILE A 87 -9.37 12.69 13.14
CA ILE A 87 -9.82 11.95 14.34
C ILE A 87 -11.34 11.65 14.34
N PRO A 88 -12.23 12.53 13.84
CA PRO A 88 -13.67 12.22 13.79
C PRO A 88 -14.05 10.99 12.95
N PHE A 89 -13.16 10.51 12.09
CA PHE A 89 -13.38 9.33 11.24
C PHE A 89 -13.10 8.00 11.95
N GLU A 90 -12.61 8.04 13.19
CA GLU A 90 -12.40 6.88 14.07
C GLU A 90 -11.63 5.74 13.38
N SER A 91 -10.57 6.09 12.64
CA SER A 91 -9.71 5.11 11.98
C SER A 91 -9.02 4.21 13.00
N THR A 92 -8.87 2.93 12.67
CA THR A 92 -8.17 1.95 13.53
C THR A 92 -6.73 1.74 13.09
N VAL A 93 -6.41 2.09 11.85
CA VAL A 93 -5.07 2.00 11.26
C VAL A 93 -4.76 3.33 10.59
N ALA A 94 -3.50 3.77 10.60
CA ALA A 94 -3.08 4.98 9.91
C ALA A 94 -1.77 4.76 9.14
N THR A 95 -1.66 5.39 7.97
CA THR A 95 -0.39 5.56 7.25
C THR A 95 -0.16 7.04 7.04
N MET A 96 1.09 7.50 7.16
CA MET A 96 1.45 8.89 6.87
C MET A 96 2.65 8.96 5.92
N CYS A 97 2.66 9.93 5.00
CA CYS A 97 3.79 10.19 4.12
C CYS A 97 4.02 11.71 4.04
N TYR A 98 5.02 12.19 4.78
CA TYR A 98 5.44 13.59 4.84
C TYR A 98 6.96 13.68 4.65
N GLY A 99 7.50 14.90 4.48
CA GLY A 99 8.92 15.13 4.25
C GLY A 99 9.20 15.97 3.00
N MET A 100 8.38 15.85 1.95
CA MET A 100 8.61 16.53 0.67
C MET A 100 8.47 18.05 0.78
N ASN A 101 7.52 18.56 1.56
CA ASN A 101 7.44 20.01 1.86
C ASN A 101 8.24 20.37 3.11
N ASP A 102 8.39 19.42 4.05
CA ASP A 102 9.11 19.61 5.31
C ASP A 102 10.57 19.93 5.11
N GLY A 103 11.20 19.42 4.04
CA GLY A 103 12.56 19.77 3.62
C GLY A 103 12.69 21.17 3.00
N GLY A 104 11.56 21.84 2.72
CA GLY A 104 11.53 23.23 2.26
C GLY A 104 12.29 23.47 0.96
N TYR A 105 12.49 22.43 0.14
CA TYR A 105 13.26 22.49 -1.11
C TYR A 105 14.65 23.11 -0.92
N SER A 106 15.27 22.85 0.23
CA SER A 106 16.54 23.43 0.66
C SER A 106 17.51 22.35 1.10
N ALA A 107 18.80 22.70 1.22
CA ALA A 107 19.80 21.78 1.74
C ALA A 107 19.50 21.41 3.20
N SER A 108 19.91 20.21 3.58
CA SER A 108 19.72 19.65 4.93
C SER A 108 20.07 20.65 6.04
N ASN A 109 19.10 20.83 6.94
CA ASN A 109 19.19 21.75 8.07
C ASN A 109 18.79 21.02 9.36
N PRO A 110 19.68 20.95 10.37
CA PRO A 110 19.40 20.28 11.64
C PRO A 110 18.16 20.79 12.38
N GLU A 111 17.88 22.10 12.35
CA GLU A 111 16.70 22.68 13.01
C GLU A 111 15.40 22.19 12.35
N GLN A 112 15.41 22.11 11.02
CA GLN A 112 14.28 21.65 10.23
C GLN A 112 14.05 20.15 10.38
N ILE A 113 15.12 19.35 10.42
CA ILE A 113 15.05 17.91 10.71
C ILE A 113 14.47 17.67 12.11
N GLU A 114 14.87 18.46 13.11
CA GLU A 114 14.33 18.31 14.45
C GLU A 114 12.86 18.74 14.54
N LYS A 115 12.49 19.82 13.85
CA LYS A 115 11.08 20.21 13.71
C LYS A 115 10.23 19.11 13.08
N TYR A 116 10.73 18.48 12.02
CA TYR A 116 10.08 17.35 11.36
C TYR A 116 9.94 16.14 12.30
N ARG A 117 11.01 15.80 13.04
CA ARG A 117 11.00 14.72 14.03
C ARG A 117 9.96 14.95 15.12
N ALA A 118 9.93 16.16 15.68
CA ALA A 118 8.97 16.54 16.72
C ALA A 118 7.53 16.44 16.21
N ALA A 119 7.26 16.96 15.01
CA ALA A 119 5.93 16.89 14.40
C ALA A 119 5.49 15.45 14.10
N LEU A 120 6.34 14.60 13.52
CA LEU A 120 6.00 13.19 13.33
C LEU A 120 5.73 12.46 14.65
N THR A 121 6.51 12.77 15.69
CA THR A 121 6.31 12.21 17.03
C THR A 121 4.93 12.60 17.56
N GLU A 122 4.57 13.88 17.45
CA GLU A 122 3.25 14.39 17.82
C GLU A 122 2.13 13.67 17.05
N VAL A 123 2.24 13.57 15.72
CA VAL A 123 1.25 12.89 14.88
C VAL A 123 1.05 11.43 15.31
N VAL A 124 2.14 10.69 15.53
CA VAL A 124 2.06 9.29 15.99
C VAL A 124 1.40 9.20 17.36
N GLN A 125 1.75 10.09 18.29
CA GLN A 125 1.18 10.11 19.64
C GLN A 125 -0.31 10.49 19.62
N THR A 126 -0.73 11.44 18.79
CA THR A 126 -2.14 11.82 18.60
C THR A 126 -2.95 10.63 18.09
N PHE A 127 -2.46 9.91 17.07
CA PHE A 127 -3.12 8.69 16.59
C PHE A 127 -3.24 7.61 17.67
N LYS A 128 -2.17 7.36 18.45
CA LYS A 128 -2.23 6.41 19.57
C LYS A 128 -3.25 6.82 20.63
N GLN A 129 -3.31 8.09 20.98
CA GLN A 129 -4.28 8.63 21.93
C GLN A 129 -5.72 8.48 21.42
N ALA A 130 -5.93 8.63 20.11
CA ALA A 130 -7.21 8.40 19.45
C ALA A 130 -7.57 6.90 19.27
N GLY A 131 -6.71 5.98 19.70
CA GLY A 131 -6.97 4.53 19.66
C GLY A 131 -6.59 3.84 18.35
N VAL A 132 -5.81 4.49 17.48
CA VAL A 132 -5.23 3.85 16.30
C VAL A 132 -4.23 2.77 16.75
N ARG A 133 -4.48 1.52 16.36
CA ARG A 133 -3.75 0.33 16.84
C ARG A 133 -2.54 -0.03 15.98
N GLN A 134 -2.49 0.41 14.74
CA GLN A 134 -1.38 0.18 13.81
C GLN A 134 -1.09 1.46 13.05
N ILE A 135 0.17 1.89 13.04
CA ILE A 135 0.61 3.13 12.40
C ILE A 135 1.81 2.80 11.52
N VAL A 136 1.80 3.28 10.28
CA VAL A 136 2.94 3.24 9.37
C VAL A 136 3.42 4.67 9.13
N VAL A 137 4.68 4.93 9.48
CA VAL A 137 5.40 6.13 9.09
C VAL A 137 6.11 5.86 7.77
N GLY A 138 5.62 6.44 6.68
CA GLY A 138 6.31 6.48 5.41
C GLY A 138 7.37 7.59 5.40
N SER A 139 8.55 7.29 4.87
CA SER A 139 9.51 8.33 4.51
C SER A 139 8.98 9.17 3.34
N PRO A 140 9.51 10.38 3.09
CA PRO A 140 9.29 11.00 1.78
C PRO A 140 9.82 10.10 0.65
N GLY A 141 9.22 10.16 -0.53
CA GLY A 141 9.84 9.67 -1.76
C GLY A 141 10.97 10.60 -2.22
N PRO A 142 11.81 10.19 -3.18
CA PRO A 142 12.80 11.08 -3.77
C PRO A 142 12.16 12.06 -4.76
N VAL A 143 12.92 13.08 -5.16
CA VAL A 143 12.67 13.86 -6.38
C VAL A 143 13.34 13.22 -7.59
N ASP A 144 12.77 13.44 -8.77
CA ASP A 144 13.31 12.89 -10.03
C ASP A 144 14.72 13.44 -10.32
N SER A 145 15.64 12.56 -10.71
CA SER A 145 17.03 12.93 -10.99
C SER A 145 17.21 13.86 -12.20
N ASP A 146 16.27 13.90 -13.14
CA ASP A 146 16.41 14.64 -14.40
C ASP A 146 15.32 15.70 -14.60
N SER A 147 14.07 15.48 -14.16
CA SER A 147 12.99 16.48 -14.32
C SER A 147 12.95 17.53 -13.21
N PHE A 148 13.42 17.22 -11.99
CA PHE A 148 13.42 18.19 -10.89
C PHE A 148 14.37 19.37 -11.16
N LYS A 149 13.88 20.60 -10.98
CA LYS A 149 14.63 21.86 -11.20
C LYS A 149 14.60 22.81 -10.00
N GLY A 150 14.27 22.30 -8.81
CA GLY A 150 13.94 23.13 -7.65
C GLY A 150 12.59 23.82 -7.80
N VAL A 151 12.26 24.70 -6.86
CA VAL A 151 11.03 25.51 -6.90
C VAL A 151 11.39 27.00 -7.07
N TRP A 152 10.46 27.81 -7.56
CA TRP A 152 10.66 29.20 -8.03
C TRP A 152 11.48 30.13 -7.08
N PHE A 153 11.58 29.82 -5.78
CA PHE A 153 12.33 30.60 -4.79
C PHE A 153 13.46 29.83 -4.08
N HIS A 154 13.66 28.55 -4.39
CA HIS A 154 14.68 27.70 -3.77
C HIS A 154 15.43 26.91 -4.85
N PRO A 155 16.47 27.50 -5.48
CA PRO A 155 17.28 26.78 -6.46
C PRO A 155 18.12 25.73 -5.72
N ILE A 156 17.80 24.46 -5.95
CA ILE A 156 18.50 23.29 -5.42
C ILE A 156 18.53 22.20 -6.48
N THR A 157 19.62 21.43 -6.55
CA THR A 157 19.72 20.29 -7.46
C THR A 157 18.93 19.08 -6.95
N ALA A 158 18.60 18.14 -7.83
CA ALA A 158 17.97 16.88 -7.44
C ALA A 158 18.82 16.10 -6.43
N ASP A 159 20.15 16.08 -6.61
CA ASP A 159 21.07 15.38 -5.71
C ASP A 159 21.10 16.01 -4.31
N GLU A 160 21.17 17.34 -4.22
CA GLU A 160 21.14 18.06 -2.95
C GLU A 160 19.80 17.89 -2.21
N TYR A 161 18.69 17.88 -2.95
CA TYR A 161 17.39 17.71 -2.32
C TYR A 161 17.12 16.25 -1.93
N ASN A 162 17.50 15.27 -2.76
CA ASN A 162 17.47 13.87 -2.38
C ASN A 162 18.38 13.56 -1.18
N HIS A 163 19.48 14.29 -0.99
CA HIS A 163 20.26 14.19 0.25
C HIS A 163 19.45 14.66 1.47
N THR A 164 18.73 15.78 1.34
CA THR A 164 17.84 16.29 2.40
C THR A 164 16.70 15.33 2.70
N LEU A 165 16.07 14.76 1.65
CA LEU A 165 15.00 13.76 1.80
C LEU A 165 15.53 12.46 2.41
N ALA A 166 16.78 12.08 2.17
CA ALA A 166 17.44 10.97 2.86
C ALA A 166 17.64 11.25 4.37
N ASP A 167 18.03 12.47 4.74
CA ASP A 167 18.16 12.84 6.16
C ASP A 167 16.80 12.86 6.87
N LEU A 168 15.75 13.35 6.21
CA LEU A 168 14.37 13.28 6.72
C LEU A 168 13.87 11.82 6.79
N THR A 169 14.27 10.97 5.83
CA THR A 169 13.99 9.53 5.87
C THR A 169 14.59 8.87 7.11
N ALA A 170 15.84 9.18 7.44
CA ALA A 170 16.49 8.68 8.66
C ALA A 170 15.79 9.20 9.94
N ALA A 171 15.35 10.45 9.93
CA ALA A 171 14.58 11.02 11.04
C ALA A 171 13.22 10.30 11.23
N ALA A 172 12.48 10.06 10.15
CA ALA A 172 11.22 9.34 10.16
C ALA A 172 11.39 7.89 10.66
N GLN A 173 12.45 7.20 10.22
CA GLN A 173 12.79 5.87 10.73
C GLN A 173 13.06 5.90 12.24
N THR A 174 13.84 6.87 12.71
CA THR A 174 14.12 7.03 14.15
C THR A 174 12.84 7.24 14.96
N VAL A 175 11.90 8.05 14.45
CA VAL A 175 10.59 8.25 15.11
C VAL A 175 9.81 6.95 15.14
N ALA A 176 9.74 6.23 14.01
CA ALA A 176 9.03 4.96 13.94
C ALA A 176 9.57 3.94 14.95
N GLU A 177 10.90 3.80 15.04
CA GLU A 177 11.58 2.94 16.01
C GLU A 177 11.32 3.37 17.46
N ALA A 178 11.45 4.67 17.75
CA ALA A 178 11.27 5.22 19.10
C ALA A 178 9.82 5.10 19.59
N GLU A 179 8.86 5.27 18.68
CA GLU A 179 7.44 5.12 18.95
C GLU A 179 6.95 3.66 18.82
N GLY A 180 7.79 2.72 18.40
CA GLY A 180 7.40 1.31 18.22
C GLY A 180 6.29 1.13 17.18
N VAL A 181 6.32 1.92 16.11
CA VAL A 181 5.40 1.85 14.97
C VAL A 181 6.15 1.44 13.71
N GLN A 182 5.42 1.13 12.64
CA GLN A 182 6.02 0.60 11.43
C GLN A 182 6.64 1.69 10.57
N PHE A 183 7.63 1.31 9.77
CA PHE A 183 8.30 2.22 8.84
C PHE A 183 8.23 1.70 7.39
N ALA A 184 7.86 2.58 6.46
CA ALA A 184 7.91 2.31 5.03
C ALA A 184 8.96 3.22 4.36
N ASN A 185 10.04 2.64 3.86
CA ASN A 185 11.13 3.39 3.21
C ASN A 185 10.83 3.64 1.73
N LEU A 186 10.11 4.73 1.45
CA LEU A 186 9.78 5.16 0.09
C LEU A 186 10.98 5.75 -0.64
N HIS A 187 11.91 6.38 0.08
CA HIS A 187 13.04 7.07 -0.51
C HIS A 187 14.02 6.10 -1.17
N ALA A 188 14.48 5.08 -0.43
CA ALA A 188 15.47 4.13 -0.91
C ALA A 188 14.95 3.30 -2.08
N GLU A 189 13.72 2.79 -1.98
CA GLU A 189 13.09 2.06 -3.09
C GLU A 189 12.83 2.97 -4.29
N GLY A 190 12.36 4.19 -4.07
CA GLY A 190 12.15 5.18 -5.12
C GLY A 190 13.44 5.48 -5.91
N MET A 191 14.56 5.70 -5.22
CA MET A 191 15.87 5.93 -5.85
C MET A 191 16.32 4.71 -6.67
N ARG A 192 16.22 3.51 -6.10
CA ARG A 192 16.63 2.26 -6.75
C ARG A 192 15.83 2.00 -8.03
N VAL A 193 14.50 2.13 -7.95
CA VAL A 193 13.61 1.86 -9.08
C VAL A 193 13.73 2.94 -10.15
N MET A 194 13.78 4.22 -9.77
CA MET A 194 14.01 5.31 -10.73
C MET A 194 15.29 5.11 -11.52
N GLN A 195 16.39 4.76 -10.86
CA GLN A 195 17.67 4.49 -11.52
C GLN A 195 17.53 3.35 -12.54
N ALA A 196 16.90 2.24 -12.16
CA ALA A 196 16.72 1.08 -13.03
C ALA A 196 15.82 1.39 -14.24
N MET A 197 14.73 2.13 -14.03
CA MET A 197 13.80 2.54 -15.10
C MET A 197 14.48 3.49 -16.07
N LYS A 198 15.24 4.47 -15.59
CA LYS A 198 16.01 5.39 -16.47
C LYS A 198 17.12 4.67 -17.22
N GLN A 199 17.75 3.65 -16.62
CA GLN A 199 18.72 2.81 -17.32
C GLN A 199 18.09 2.05 -18.50
N LYS A 200 16.84 1.60 -18.35
CA LYS A 200 16.12 0.85 -19.40
C LYS A 200 15.45 1.75 -20.45
N TYR A 201 14.70 2.75 -20.00
CA TYR A 201 13.81 3.56 -20.85
C TYR A 201 14.38 4.95 -21.20
N GLY A 202 15.49 5.34 -20.60
CA GLY A 202 16.14 6.64 -20.80
C GLY A 202 15.78 7.67 -19.73
N LYS A 203 16.57 8.76 -19.71
CA LYS A 203 16.48 9.82 -18.68
C LYS A 203 15.14 10.56 -18.66
N GLU A 204 14.46 10.61 -19.81
CA GLU A 204 13.14 11.23 -19.97
C GLU A 204 11.99 10.39 -19.37
N TYR A 205 12.27 9.21 -18.81
CA TYR A 205 11.29 8.45 -18.05
C TYR A 205 11.17 9.05 -16.64
N TYR A 206 10.24 9.98 -16.49
CA TYR A 206 10.02 10.72 -15.25
C TYR A 206 9.08 9.97 -14.30
N LEU A 207 9.64 9.11 -13.47
CA LEU A 207 8.88 8.34 -12.47
C LEU A 207 8.19 9.27 -11.46
N PHE A 208 8.89 10.34 -11.06
CA PHE A 208 8.42 11.36 -10.12
C PHE A 208 7.82 12.59 -10.83
N GLY A 209 7.31 12.41 -12.05
CA GLY A 209 6.58 13.43 -12.79
C GLY A 209 7.44 14.50 -13.47
N ASP A 210 6.81 15.33 -14.30
CA ASP A 210 7.50 16.36 -15.09
C ASP A 210 8.06 17.50 -14.23
N ASP A 211 7.49 17.73 -13.04
CA ASP A 211 8.03 18.67 -12.06
C ASP A 211 9.12 18.04 -11.16
N GLY A 212 9.29 16.72 -11.26
CA GLY A 212 10.21 15.92 -10.47
C GLY A 212 9.81 15.77 -9.00
N ILE A 213 8.59 16.15 -8.62
CA ILE A 213 8.08 16.07 -7.25
C ILE A 213 6.92 15.06 -7.18
N HIS A 214 5.97 15.17 -8.13
CA HIS A 214 4.70 14.44 -8.05
C HIS A 214 4.74 13.16 -8.91
N PRO A 215 4.73 11.96 -8.30
CA PRO A 215 4.82 10.72 -9.05
C PRO A 215 3.72 10.53 -10.08
N ARG A 216 4.10 9.84 -11.16
CA ARG A 216 3.15 9.22 -12.10
C ARG A 216 2.68 7.88 -11.55
N GLU A 217 1.75 7.23 -12.24
CA GLU A 217 1.08 6.00 -11.85
C GLU A 217 2.06 4.87 -11.48
N ALA A 218 3.17 4.71 -12.21
CA ALA A 218 4.23 3.76 -11.85
C ALA A 218 4.89 4.07 -10.50
N GLY A 219 5.15 5.36 -10.21
CA GLY A 219 5.74 5.81 -8.94
C GLY A 219 4.78 5.68 -7.78
N HIS A 220 3.48 5.96 -8.00
CA HIS A 220 2.43 5.72 -7.02
C HIS A 220 2.24 4.24 -6.72
N LEU A 221 2.43 3.34 -7.69
CA LEU A 221 2.37 1.90 -7.43
C LEU A 221 3.56 1.42 -6.56
N LEU A 222 4.74 2.01 -6.74
CA LEU A 222 5.88 1.80 -5.83
C LEU A 222 5.54 2.24 -4.41
N MET A 223 4.89 3.40 -4.25
CA MET A 223 4.47 3.88 -2.94
C MET A 223 3.46 2.95 -2.29
N ALA A 224 2.43 2.54 -3.04
CA ALA A 224 1.43 1.59 -2.57
C ALA A 224 2.07 0.27 -2.15
N HIS A 225 3.03 -0.26 -2.93
CA HIS A 225 3.75 -1.48 -2.57
C HIS A 225 4.44 -1.39 -1.21
N ALA A 226 5.26 -0.35 -1.00
CA ALA A 226 6.00 -0.18 0.24
C ALA A 226 5.06 -0.01 1.46
N MET A 227 3.98 0.73 1.30
CA MET A 227 2.98 0.93 2.36
C MET A 227 2.22 -0.37 2.68
N LEU A 228 1.76 -1.10 1.66
CA LEU A 228 1.08 -2.39 1.84
C LEU A 228 1.98 -3.42 2.54
N LYS A 229 3.27 -3.44 2.19
CA LYS A 229 4.28 -4.28 2.86
C LYS A 229 4.46 -3.90 4.33
N ALA A 230 4.59 -2.62 4.63
CA ALA A 230 4.69 -2.13 6.01
C ALA A 230 3.40 -2.37 6.81
N LEU A 231 2.25 -2.50 6.14
CA LEU A 231 0.98 -2.94 6.75
C LEU A 231 0.88 -4.46 6.97
N GLY A 232 1.93 -5.22 6.65
CA GLY A 232 1.96 -6.68 6.82
C GLY A 232 1.16 -7.45 5.78
N CYS A 233 0.78 -6.83 4.64
CA CYS A 233 0.11 -7.56 3.56
C CYS A 233 1.06 -8.62 2.99
N ASP A 234 0.64 -9.89 3.05
CA ASP A 234 1.50 -11.02 2.68
C ASP A 234 1.44 -11.35 1.18
N GLY A 235 0.42 -10.86 0.47
CA GLY A 235 0.20 -11.10 -0.96
C GLY A 235 -0.38 -12.45 -1.34
N ASN A 236 -0.83 -13.27 -0.39
CA ASN A 236 -1.52 -14.51 -0.70
C ASN A 236 -2.95 -14.21 -1.18
N ILE A 237 -3.19 -14.30 -2.48
CA ILE A 237 -4.54 -14.17 -3.06
C ILE A 237 -5.29 -15.49 -2.92
N GLY A 238 -4.60 -16.61 -3.20
CA GLY A 238 -5.10 -17.95 -3.00
C GLY A 238 -4.34 -18.98 -3.83
N THR A 239 -4.70 -20.25 -3.68
CA THR A 239 -4.15 -21.36 -4.46
C THR A 239 -5.27 -22.14 -5.13
N ILE A 240 -5.08 -22.50 -6.39
CA ILE A 240 -5.92 -23.40 -7.17
C ILE A 240 -5.08 -24.65 -7.49
N THR A 241 -5.54 -25.81 -7.05
CA THR A 241 -4.85 -27.08 -7.28
C THR A 241 -5.70 -27.98 -8.16
N ILE A 242 -5.12 -28.50 -9.25
CA ILE A 242 -5.78 -29.38 -10.22
C ILE A 242 -5.07 -30.74 -10.23
N ASP A 243 -5.84 -31.81 -10.12
CA ASP A 243 -5.39 -33.18 -10.36
C ASP A 243 -6.00 -33.67 -11.69
N LEU A 244 -5.15 -33.84 -12.70
CA LEU A 244 -5.60 -34.22 -14.04
C LEU A 244 -6.01 -35.69 -14.16
N GLU A 245 -5.46 -36.58 -13.33
CA GLU A 245 -5.81 -38.01 -13.35
C GLU A 245 -7.14 -38.24 -12.64
N ALA A 246 -7.34 -37.61 -11.48
CA ALA A 246 -8.58 -37.70 -10.72
C ALA A 246 -9.71 -36.87 -11.33
N ALA A 247 -9.40 -35.92 -12.23
CA ALA A 247 -10.32 -34.89 -12.72
C ALA A 247 -10.96 -34.10 -11.56
N GLU A 248 -10.15 -33.77 -10.56
CA GLU A 248 -10.56 -33.03 -9.36
C GLU A 248 -9.78 -31.71 -9.24
N ALA A 249 -10.37 -30.74 -8.55
CA ALA A 249 -9.71 -29.49 -8.22
C ALA A 249 -10.15 -28.96 -6.86
N THR A 250 -9.24 -28.25 -6.19
CA THR A 250 -9.50 -27.51 -4.95
C THR A 250 -9.03 -26.08 -5.08
N ALA A 251 -9.60 -25.18 -4.28
CA ALA A 251 -9.19 -23.78 -4.24
C ALA A 251 -9.32 -23.20 -2.82
N THR A 252 -8.49 -22.21 -2.49
CA THR A 252 -8.47 -21.56 -1.17
C THR A 252 -8.92 -20.10 -1.22
N ASP A 253 -9.08 -19.47 -0.07
CA ASP A 253 -9.05 -18.00 0.09
C ASP A 253 -9.98 -17.24 -0.86
N GLY A 254 -11.28 -17.54 -0.84
CA GLY A 254 -12.26 -16.80 -1.65
C GLY A 254 -12.39 -17.27 -3.10
N HIS A 255 -11.73 -18.38 -3.45
CA HIS A 255 -11.92 -19.10 -4.70
C HIS A 255 -12.72 -20.39 -4.47
N GLN A 256 -13.77 -20.60 -5.27
CA GLN A 256 -14.63 -21.78 -5.21
C GLN A 256 -14.58 -22.52 -6.55
N VAL A 257 -14.27 -23.81 -6.52
CA VAL A 257 -14.42 -24.70 -7.69
C VAL A 257 -15.91 -24.97 -7.92
N LEU A 258 -16.39 -24.70 -9.12
CA LEU A 258 -17.77 -24.93 -9.54
C LEU A 258 -17.92 -26.25 -10.30
N ASN A 259 -16.98 -26.52 -11.21
CA ASN A 259 -17.02 -27.70 -12.07
C ASN A 259 -15.61 -28.05 -12.56
N VAL A 260 -15.37 -29.35 -12.79
CA VAL A 260 -14.17 -29.86 -13.45
C VAL A 260 -14.61 -30.78 -14.58
N GLN A 261 -14.25 -30.44 -15.81
CA GLN A 261 -14.63 -31.21 -16.99
C GLN A 261 -13.61 -31.01 -18.12
N ASP A 262 -13.18 -32.09 -18.76
CA ASP A 262 -12.34 -32.08 -19.97
C ASP A 262 -11.09 -31.19 -19.83
N GLY A 263 -10.38 -31.31 -18.70
CA GLY A 263 -9.19 -30.51 -18.39
C GLY A 263 -9.48 -29.03 -18.08
N THR A 264 -10.75 -28.65 -17.94
CA THR A 264 -11.19 -27.30 -17.62
C THR A 264 -11.76 -27.24 -16.21
N VAL A 265 -11.27 -26.30 -15.40
CA VAL A 265 -11.78 -25.99 -14.06
C VAL A 265 -12.51 -24.67 -14.12
N SER A 266 -13.81 -24.69 -13.83
CA SER A 266 -14.65 -23.49 -13.70
C SER A 266 -14.68 -23.06 -12.24
N LEU A 267 -14.50 -21.76 -11.99
CA LEU A 267 -14.32 -21.17 -10.67
C LEU A 267 -15.22 -19.96 -10.49
N LYS A 268 -15.58 -19.70 -9.23
CA LYS A 268 -16.13 -18.42 -8.76
C LYS A 268 -15.19 -17.82 -7.74
N SER A 269 -14.75 -16.59 -7.99
CA SER A 269 -13.73 -15.92 -7.17
C SER A 269 -14.23 -14.62 -6.59
N THR A 270 -13.87 -14.35 -5.34
CA THR A 270 -14.20 -13.11 -4.61
C THR A 270 -12.97 -12.32 -4.21
N ARG A 271 -11.79 -12.94 -4.19
CA ARG A 271 -10.49 -12.26 -4.11
C ARG A 271 -9.91 -12.15 -5.51
N TYR A 272 -9.47 -10.96 -5.88
CA TYR A 272 -8.88 -10.68 -7.17
C TYR A 272 -7.36 -10.56 -7.01
N PRO A 273 -6.57 -10.97 -8.00
CA PRO A 273 -5.24 -10.43 -8.11
C PRO A 273 -5.30 -8.93 -8.47
N PHE A 274 -4.31 -8.17 -8.02
CA PHE A 274 -4.07 -6.82 -8.48
C PHE A 274 -3.76 -6.84 -9.98
N CYS A 275 -4.44 -5.98 -10.75
CA CYS A 275 -4.28 -5.93 -12.19
C CYS A 275 -3.50 -4.68 -12.61
N PHE A 276 -2.49 -4.87 -13.47
CA PHE A 276 -1.65 -3.81 -14.00
C PHE A 276 -2.11 -3.38 -15.40
N THR A 277 -1.86 -2.13 -15.76
CA THR A 277 -2.33 -1.52 -17.00
C THR A 277 -1.25 -0.66 -17.65
N GLY A 278 -1.42 -0.44 -18.96
CA GLY A 278 -0.61 0.50 -19.74
C GLY A 278 0.63 -0.11 -20.41
N ASP A 279 1.27 0.73 -21.23
CA ASP A 279 2.54 0.42 -21.90
C ASP A 279 3.71 0.65 -20.92
N PRO A 280 4.53 -0.36 -20.59
CA PRO A 280 5.60 -0.23 -19.60
C PRO A 280 6.66 0.85 -19.96
N ALA A 281 6.74 1.28 -21.22
CA ALA A 281 7.58 2.39 -21.64
C ALA A 281 7.02 3.79 -21.29
N LYS A 282 5.88 3.86 -20.59
CA LYS A 282 5.23 5.10 -20.12
C LYS A 282 5.17 5.14 -18.59
N PRO A 283 5.53 6.27 -17.95
CA PRO A 283 5.44 6.40 -16.49
C PRO A 283 3.98 6.38 -15.98
N GLU A 284 3.01 6.59 -16.86
CA GLU A 284 1.57 6.44 -16.57
C GLU A 284 1.10 4.98 -16.53
N ALA A 285 1.97 4.01 -16.83
CA ALA A 285 1.64 2.60 -16.82
C ALA A 285 2.13 1.90 -15.55
N THR A 286 1.22 1.22 -14.85
CA THR A 286 1.57 0.39 -13.71
C THR A 286 2.37 -0.87 -14.11
N THR A 287 2.26 -1.31 -15.36
CA THR A 287 3.08 -2.39 -15.92
C THR A 287 4.57 -2.05 -16.00
N GLY A 288 4.95 -0.76 -16.01
CA GLY A 288 6.34 -0.34 -16.12
C GLY A 288 7.18 -0.69 -14.89
N VAL A 289 6.60 -0.57 -13.69
CA VAL A 289 7.35 -0.67 -12.44
C VAL A 289 7.57 -2.12 -11.97
N ILE A 290 6.68 -3.05 -12.35
CA ILE A 290 6.65 -4.42 -11.82
C ILE A 290 7.80 -5.31 -12.28
N GLU A 291 8.60 -4.86 -13.26
CA GLU A 291 9.87 -5.50 -13.60
C GLU A 291 10.98 -5.17 -12.59
N PHE A 292 10.87 -4.02 -11.92
CA PHE A 292 11.88 -3.50 -10.98
C PHE A 292 11.41 -3.53 -9.52
N LEU A 293 10.14 -3.87 -9.31
CA LEU A 293 9.44 -3.93 -8.04
C LEU A 293 8.75 -5.30 -7.95
N PRO A 294 9.07 -6.15 -6.95
CA PRO A 294 8.60 -7.53 -6.88
C PRO A 294 7.13 -7.65 -6.43
N PHE A 295 6.23 -6.82 -6.97
CA PHE A 295 4.83 -6.73 -6.55
C PHE A 295 4.10 -8.07 -6.69
N ASN A 296 4.31 -8.78 -7.80
CA ASN A 296 3.68 -10.08 -8.00
C ASN A 296 4.16 -11.13 -7.02
N GLN A 297 5.45 -11.10 -6.67
CA GLN A 297 6.05 -12.05 -5.74
C GLN A 297 5.64 -11.76 -4.31
N GLU A 298 5.49 -10.48 -3.94
CA GLU A 298 5.31 -10.08 -2.55
C GLU A 298 3.87 -9.77 -2.18
N LEU A 299 3.06 -9.26 -3.10
CA LEU A 299 1.72 -8.75 -2.82
C LEU A 299 0.61 -9.38 -3.68
N ASN A 300 0.92 -10.19 -4.69
CA ASN A 300 -0.08 -10.58 -5.68
C ASN A 300 0.10 -12.02 -6.23
N ARG A 301 0.02 -13.01 -5.32
CA ARG A 301 0.19 -14.44 -5.64
C ARG A 301 -1.15 -15.17 -5.69
N LEU A 302 -1.62 -15.43 -6.91
CA LEU A 302 -2.69 -16.39 -7.19
C LEU A 302 -2.07 -17.64 -7.81
N THR A 303 -1.79 -18.65 -7.00
CA THR A 303 -0.98 -19.79 -7.41
C THR A 303 -1.83 -20.86 -8.09
N LEU A 304 -1.39 -21.37 -9.25
CA LEU A 304 -1.91 -22.59 -9.88
C LEU A 304 -0.92 -23.73 -9.69
N VAL A 305 -1.37 -24.83 -9.09
CA VAL A 305 -0.63 -26.10 -9.01
C VAL A 305 -1.35 -27.14 -9.84
N VAL A 306 -0.65 -27.85 -10.73
CA VAL A 306 -1.20 -28.94 -11.52
C VAL A 306 -0.40 -30.21 -11.28
N SER A 307 -1.09 -31.27 -10.90
CA SER A 307 -0.54 -32.57 -10.54
C SER A 307 -1.00 -33.67 -11.51
N ASN A 308 -0.29 -34.80 -11.49
CA ASN A 308 -0.57 -35.98 -12.30
C ASN A 308 -0.68 -35.69 -13.81
N ILE A 309 0.18 -34.78 -14.31
CA ILE A 309 0.32 -34.52 -15.73
C ILE A 309 0.98 -35.75 -16.40
N PRO A 310 0.46 -36.27 -17.54
CA PRO A 310 1.02 -37.46 -18.18
C PRO A 310 2.51 -37.40 -18.45
N ALA A 311 3.17 -38.54 -18.29
CA ALA A 311 4.63 -38.65 -18.33
C ALA A 311 5.22 -38.30 -19.71
N ASP A 312 4.45 -38.46 -20.77
CA ASP A 312 4.79 -38.20 -22.16
C ASP A 312 4.42 -36.80 -22.66
N ALA A 313 3.68 -36.02 -21.85
CA ALA A 313 3.40 -34.62 -22.13
C ALA A 313 4.71 -33.81 -22.09
N LYS A 314 5.13 -33.29 -23.26
CA LYS A 314 6.36 -32.49 -23.38
C LYS A 314 6.16 -31.03 -23.01
N GLN A 315 4.96 -30.51 -23.19
CA GLN A 315 4.54 -29.16 -22.86
C GLN A 315 3.09 -29.20 -22.43
N VAL A 316 2.71 -28.29 -21.53
CA VAL A 316 1.35 -28.15 -21.05
C VAL A 316 0.91 -26.72 -21.29
N GLN A 317 -0.20 -26.54 -21.98
CA GLN A 317 -0.81 -25.25 -22.20
C GLN A 317 -1.81 -24.97 -21.08
N VAL A 318 -1.64 -23.82 -20.44
CA VAL A 318 -2.60 -23.23 -19.52
C VAL A 318 -3.29 -22.08 -20.24
N GLN A 319 -4.59 -22.19 -20.41
CA GLN A 319 -5.44 -21.10 -20.87
C GLN A 319 -6.17 -20.47 -19.69
N TRP A 320 -6.05 -19.15 -19.56
CA TRP A 320 -6.79 -18.39 -18.56
C TRP A 320 -7.29 -17.07 -19.15
N GLY A 321 -8.61 -16.87 -19.13
CA GLY A 321 -9.25 -15.81 -19.90
C GLY A 321 -9.03 -16.00 -21.41
N LYS A 322 -8.47 -14.97 -22.07
CA LYS A 322 -8.22 -14.99 -23.52
C LYS A 322 -6.79 -15.42 -23.87
N GLU A 323 -5.93 -15.58 -22.88
CA GLU A 323 -4.52 -15.89 -23.07
C GLU A 323 -4.24 -17.37 -22.84
N THR A 324 -3.29 -17.91 -23.61
CA THR A 324 -2.76 -19.26 -23.46
C THR A 324 -1.25 -19.19 -23.38
N LYS A 325 -0.67 -19.86 -22.39
CA LYS A 325 0.78 -19.95 -22.20
C LYS A 325 1.23 -21.39 -22.01
N GLU A 326 2.46 -21.67 -22.42
CA GLU A 326 3.09 -22.99 -22.29
C GLU A 326 3.98 -23.06 -21.05
N PHE A 327 3.88 -24.17 -20.33
CA PHE A 327 4.67 -24.46 -19.15
C PHE A 327 5.21 -25.89 -19.21
N THR A 328 6.31 -26.13 -18.51
CA THR A 328 6.75 -27.50 -18.22
C THR A 328 5.91 -28.10 -17.10
N ARG A 329 5.91 -29.42 -17.01
CA ARG A 329 5.22 -30.12 -15.91
C ARG A 329 5.81 -29.76 -14.56
N GLU A 330 7.13 -29.59 -14.50
CA GLU A 330 7.85 -29.28 -13.29
C GLU A 330 7.49 -27.87 -12.78
N GLN A 331 7.28 -26.91 -13.69
CA GLN A 331 6.78 -25.57 -13.33
C GLN A 331 5.37 -25.67 -12.75
N LEU A 332 4.45 -26.37 -13.41
CA LEU A 332 3.07 -26.49 -12.95
C LEU A 332 2.93 -27.31 -11.65
N ALA A 333 3.74 -28.36 -11.48
CA ALA A 333 3.78 -29.15 -10.26
C ALA A 333 4.35 -28.37 -9.07
N SER A 334 5.31 -27.47 -9.32
CA SER A 334 5.87 -26.58 -8.28
C SER A 334 4.97 -25.39 -7.97
N GLY A 335 4.07 -25.04 -8.90
CA GLY A 335 3.16 -23.92 -8.80
C GLY A 335 3.63 -22.70 -9.60
N ILE A 336 2.74 -22.11 -10.39
CA ILE A 336 2.96 -20.83 -11.09
C ILE A 336 2.05 -19.75 -10.52
N ASN A 337 2.51 -18.50 -10.50
CA ASN A 337 1.65 -17.37 -10.12
C ASN A 337 0.86 -16.89 -11.35
N LEU A 338 -0.43 -17.21 -11.42
CA LEU A 338 -1.30 -16.82 -12.52
C LEU A 338 -1.31 -15.30 -12.76
N ALA A 339 -1.27 -14.49 -11.70
CA ALA A 339 -1.29 -13.04 -11.84
C ALA A 339 0.00 -12.48 -12.47
N ALA A 340 1.14 -13.13 -12.24
CA ALA A 340 2.41 -12.78 -12.86
C ALA A 340 2.47 -13.26 -14.32
N GLU A 341 1.94 -14.45 -14.58
CA GLU A 341 1.99 -15.06 -15.89
C GLU A 341 0.94 -14.47 -16.85
N PHE A 342 -0.21 -14.02 -16.38
CA PHE A 342 -1.31 -13.54 -17.22
C PHE A 342 -1.72 -12.13 -16.79
N LEU A 343 -1.03 -11.12 -17.34
CA LEU A 343 -1.34 -9.71 -17.03
C LEU A 343 -2.74 -9.31 -17.51
N ASN A 344 -3.16 -9.81 -18.67
CA ASN A 344 -4.55 -9.73 -19.10
C ASN A 344 -5.27 -11.01 -18.66
N ASN A 345 -6.15 -10.88 -17.68
CA ASN A 345 -6.83 -12.02 -17.09
C ASN A 345 -8.31 -11.70 -16.83
N PRO A 346 -9.14 -12.67 -16.42
CA PRO A 346 -10.56 -12.47 -16.18
C PRO A 346 -10.91 -11.38 -15.15
N PHE A 347 -9.95 -10.98 -14.31
CA PHE A 347 -10.15 -9.94 -13.30
C PHE A 347 -9.80 -8.53 -13.78
N SER A 348 -9.15 -8.34 -14.94
CA SER A 348 -8.69 -7.01 -15.38
C SER A 348 -9.82 -5.97 -15.43
N GLU A 349 -10.98 -6.32 -16.01
CA GLU A 349 -12.14 -5.43 -16.08
C GLU A 349 -12.86 -5.27 -14.71
N PRO A 350 -13.22 -6.35 -13.98
CA PRO A 350 -13.76 -6.21 -12.62
C PRO A 350 -12.87 -5.39 -11.68
N PHE A 351 -11.55 -5.59 -11.72
CA PHE A 351 -10.59 -4.83 -10.92
C PHE A 351 -10.61 -3.33 -11.29
N HIS A 352 -10.66 -3.01 -12.58
CA HIS A 352 -10.80 -1.63 -13.03
C HIS A 352 -12.09 -0.98 -12.52
N GLN A 353 -13.21 -1.71 -12.51
CA GLN A 353 -14.49 -1.20 -11.97
C GLN A 353 -14.42 -0.90 -10.46
N VAL A 354 -13.71 -1.73 -9.69
CA VAL A 354 -13.44 -1.47 -8.27
C VAL A 354 -12.58 -0.22 -8.12
N HIS A 355 -11.50 -0.11 -8.90
CA HIS A 355 -10.62 1.06 -8.88
C HIS A 355 -11.37 2.37 -9.20
N GLU A 356 -12.25 2.35 -10.20
CA GLU A 356 -13.10 3.51 -10.55
C GLU A 356 -14.09 3.88 -9.43
N ALA A 357 -14.61 2.90 -8.69
CA ALA A 357 -15.46 3.14 -7.53
C ALA A 357 -14.68 3.82 -6.39
N VAL A 358 -13.47 3.35 -6.13
CA VAL A 358 -12.54 3.97 -5.18
C VAL A 358 -12.20 5.40 -5.57
N LEU A 359 -11.87 5.65 -6.85
CA LEU A 359 -11.60 7.00 -7.32
C LEU A 359 -12.81 7.94 -7.17
N ARG A 360 -14.05 7.44 -7.38
CA ARG A 360 -15.27 8.23 -7.13
C ARG A 360 -15.40 8.60 -5.66
N GLN A 361 -15.14 7.67 -4.75
CA GLN A 361 -15.13 7.93 -3.31
C GLN A 361 -14.06 8.97 -2.95
N GLN A 362 -12.78 8.73 -3.28
CA GLN A 362 -11.70 9.61 -2.86
C GLN A 362 -11.80 11.03 -3.45
N ARG A 363 -12.41 11.18 -4.64
CA ARG A 363 -12.73 12.51 -5.21
C ARG A 363 -13.63 13.36 -4.31
N TYR A 364 -14.52 12.75 -3.52
CA TYR A 364 -15.36 13.45 -2.55
C TYR A 364 -14.60 13.78 -1.26
N GLU A 365 -13.67 12.92 -0.85
CA GLU A 365 -12.97 13.05 0.43
C GLU A 365 -12.12 14.34 0.52
N THR A 366 -11.46 14.73 -0.57
CA THR A 366 -10.65 15.97 -0.59
C THR A 366 -11.48 17.22 -0.24
N PRO A 367 -12.56 17.60 -0.96
CA PRO A 367 -13.35 18.77 -0.61
C PRO A 367 -14.12 18.61 0.72
N MET A 368 -14.57 17.40 1.05
CA MET A 368 -15.19 17.14 2.37
C MET A 368 -14.26 17.52 3.51
N MET A 369 -13.01 17.07 3.45
CA MET A 369 -12.02 17.36 4.48
C MET A 369 -11.53 18.81 4.39
N LYS A 370 -11.04 19.26 3.22
CA LYS A 370 -10.36 20.56 3.06
C LYS A 370 -11.29 21.76 3.11
N ASP A 371 -12.49 21.65 2.53
CA ASP A 371 -13.38 22.81 2.38
C ASP A 371 -14.47 22.80 3.44
N MET A 372 -14.99 21.62 3.82
CA MET A 372 -16.13 21.52 4.73
C MET A 372 -15.72 21.34 6.19
N LEU A 373 -14.96 20.29 6.51
CA LEU A 373 -14.53 20.01 7.90
C LEU A 373 -13.54 21.06 8.40
N HIS A 374 -12.48 21.33 7.63
CA HIS A 374 -11.43 22.26 8.02
C HIS A 374 -11.94 23.69 8.27
N SER A 375 -13.02 24.09 7.60
CA SER A 375 -13.64 25.42 7.76
C SER A 375 -14.48 25.58 9.02
N ILE A 376 -14.82 24.49 9.73
CA ILE A 376 -15.70 24.52 10.90
C ILE A 376 -15.18 25.45 12.01
N PRO A 377 -13.90 25.38 12.44
CA PRO A 377 -13.36 26.31 13.43
C PRO A 377 -13.53 27.79 13.04
N ASP A 378 -13.39 28.10 11.75
CA ASP A 378 -13.55 29.47 11.23
C ASP A 378 -14.99 29.93 11.26
N TRP A 379 -15.93 29.07 10.86
CA TRP A 379 -17.35 29.37 10.96
C TRP A 379 -17.80 29.56 12.41
N LYS A 380 -17.28 28.76 13.35
CA LYS A 380 -17.49 28.96 14.80
C LYS A 380 -16.98 30.33 15.24
N ARG A 381 -15.77 30.75 14.82
CA ARG A 381 -15.21 32.08 15.13
C ARG A 381 -16.03 33.23 14.54
N GLN A 382 -16.64 33.02 13.38
CA GLN A 382 -17.50 34.01 12.71
C GLN A 382 -18.93 34.06 13.28
N GLY A 383 -19.27 33.20 14.23
CA GLY A 383 -20.59 33.18 14.88
C GLY A 383 -21.69 32.59 14.00
N VAL A 384 -21.35 31.68 13.09
CA VAL A 384 -22.36 30.92 12.32
C VAL A 384 -23.16 30.03 13.27
N ASP A 385 -24.47 30.25 13.32
CA ASP A 385 -25.40 29.53 14.20
C ASP A 385 -25.87 28.22 13.56
N THR A 386 -25.08 27.16 13.75
CA THR A 386 -25.30 25.81 13.22
C THR A 386 -24.83 24.76 14.23
N ASP A 387 -25.47 23.59 14.23
CA ASP A 387 -24.99 22.41 14.94
C ASP A 387 -23.81 21.77 14.18
N PHE A 388 -22.60 22.21 14.50
CA PHE A 388 -21.37 21.70 13.88
C PHE A 388 -21.09 20.23 14.21
N ASP A 389 -21.52 19.74 15.38
CA ASP A 389 -21.29 18.35 15.75
C ASP A 389 -22.19 17.43 14.93
N ALA A 390 -23.42 17.85 14.65
CA ALA A 390 -24.29 17.18 13.68
C ALA A 390 -23.71 17.22 12.26
N LEU A 391 -23.14 18.36 11.83
CA LEU A 391 -22.49 18.46 10.52
C LEU A 391 -21.30 17.49 10.39
N VAL A 392 -20.41 17.43 11.37
CA VAL A 392 -19.27 16.48 11.37
C VAL A 392 -19.77 15.05 11.24
N LYS A 393 -20.77 14.66 12.04
CA LYS A 393 -21.37 13.31 11.98
C LYS A 393 -21.97 13.00 10.62
N GLU A 394 -22.63 13.97 9.99
CA GLU A 394 -23.19 13.80 8.64
C GLU A 394 -22.08 13.59 7.61
N LEU A 395 -21.01 14.38 7.64
CA LEU A 395 -19.88 14.23 6.70
C LEU A 395 -19.19 12.87 6.85
N VAL A 396 -18.93 12.44 8.09
CA VAL A 396 -18.39 11.09 8.38
C VAL A 396 -19.35 9.99 7.91
N SER A 397 -20.66 10.19 8.03
CA SER A 397 -21.68 9.26 7.53
C SER A 397 -21.69 9.15 6.00
N VAL A 398 -21.53 10.29 5.30
CA VAL A 398 -21.43 10.31 3.83
C VAL A 398 -20.18 9.57 3.36
N ASP A 399 -19.02 9.85 3.94
CA ASP A 399 -17.78 9.12 3.67
C ASP A 399 -17.95 7.60 3.91
N LYS A 400 -18.56 7.22 5.04
CA LYS A 400 -18.85 5.81 5.35
C LYS A 400 -19.76 5.15 4.30
N ALA A 401 -20.75 5.87 3.78
CA ALA A 401 -21.62 5.37 2.72
C ALA A 401 -20.87 5.19 1.40
N LEU A 402 -19.96 6.10 1.05
CA LEU A 402 -19.12 6.00 -0.14
C LEU A 402 -18.14 4.83 -0.04
N ARG A 403 -17.46 4.66 1.10
CA ARG A 403 -16.61 3.47 1.38
C ARG A 403 -17.37 2.16 1.26
N LYS A 404 -18.59 2.13 1.78
CA LYS A 404 -19.46 0.96 1.63
C LYS A 404 -19.79 0.70 0.15
N SER A 405 -20.13 1.73 -0.61
CA SER A 405 -20.42 1.62 -2.03
C SER A 405 -19.21 1.17 -2.85
N ALA A 406 -18.00 1.61 -2.51
CA ALA A 406 -16.77 1.13 -3.13
C ALA A 406 -16.56 -0.36 -2.82
N GLY A 407 -16.75 -0.79 -1.57
CA GLY A 407 -16.68 -2.22 -1.21
C GLY A 407 -17.71 -3.09 -1.93
N GLU A 408 -18.93 -2.59 -2.14
CA GLU A 408 -20.00 -3.29 -2.88
C GLU A 408 -19.71 -3.43 -4.39
N SER A 409 -18.72 -2.70 -4.93
CA SER A 409 -18.29 -2.86 -6.32
C SER A 409 -17.49 -4.14 -6.57
N VAL A 410 -16.99 -4.78 -5.50
CA VAL A 410 -16.32 -6.08 -5.58
C VAL A 410 -17.37 -7.18 -5.73
N VAL A 411 -17.57 -7.66 -6.96
CA VAL A 411 -18.53 -8.70 -7.30
C VAL A 411 -17.84 -10.05 -7.58
N PRO A 412 -18.48 -11.21 -7.29
CA PRO A 412 -17.88 -12.48 -7.65
C PRO A 412 -17.61 -12.60 -9.16
N VAL A 413 -16.41 -13.04 -9.54
CA VAL A 413 -16.02 -13.27 -10.94
C VAL A 413 -16.06 -14.76 -11.22
N GLU A 414 -16.88 -15.15 -12.20
CA GLU A 414 -16.86 -16.52 -12.74
C GLU A 414 -15.85 -16.60 -13.89
N HIS A 415 -14.95 -17.58 -13.83
CA HIS A 415 -13.88 -17.75 -14.81
C HIS A 415 -13.48 -19.23 -14.93
N SER A 416 -12.63 -19.55 -15.90
CA SER A 416 -12.17 -20.91 -16.11
C SER A 416 -10.68 -20.97 -16.44
N ILE A 417 -10.02 -22.02 -15.95
CA ILE A 417 -8.66 -22.38 -16.32
C ILE A 417 -8.73 -23.70 -17.09
N ARG A 418 -8.13 -23.75 -18.28
CA ARG A 418 -8.07 -24.97 -19.09
C ARG A 418 -6.63 -25.44 -19.26
N ILE A 419 -6.41 -26.73 -19.02
CA ILE A 419 -5.13 -27.41 -19.17
C ILE A 419 -5.21 -28.32 -20.40
N THR A 420 -4.24 -28.21 -21.31
CA THR A 420 -4.11 -29.07 -22.50
C THR A 420 -2.67 -29.61 -22.56
N TYR A 421 -2.48 -30.90 -22.87
CA TYR A 421 -1.18 -31.58 -22.82
C TYR A 421 -1.05 -32.67 -23.89
#